data_AF-A0A534LTN9-F1
#
_entry.id   AF-A0A534LTN9-F1
#
_cell.length_a   1.000
_cell.length_b   1.000
_cell.length_c   1.000
_cell.angle_alpha   90.00
_cell.angle_beta   90.00
_cell.angle_gamma   90.00
#
_symmetry.space_group_name_H-M   'P 1'
#
loop_
_entity.id
_entity.type
_entity.pdbx_description
1 polymer ?
#
loop_
_entity_poly.entity_id
_entity_poly.type
_entity_poly.pdbx_seq_one_letter_code
_entity_poly.pdbx_strand_id
1 'polypeptide(L)'
;MAGEIPNPLRSLFWGLLGFTILMSFVAWADIGELFVPPSTGPGVRLVDMPAPLLALNLALCALPVVAFVLILAGVAGMLRWTPGLLSTLSWRVGKLRFTPLRFAAILVLSWSLFFIAVVVFALLEILGTSVNPAIVLGGGLTVSLLPIAIGWYFMVMSGWVLSPGATRWERIAIRIAVISAGFLAALLIAARVAATFAMGSFALDPGARIPPLVPWADVPAGVGGFGSLVVLTTVAKRAAARGSPVPAPEKSLQFTTREKGSEDKAEFVCSECGRDVSQEDKACPHCGALIEG
;
A
#
# COMPACT_ATOMS: atom_id res chain seq x y z
N MET A 1 20.53 -26.57 13.46
CA MET A 1 20.81 -25.66 12.35
C MET A 1 19.95 -24.43 12.56
N ALA A 2 20.53 -23.34 13.08
CA ALA A 2 19.80 -22.08 13.22
C ALA A 2 19.56 -21.55 11.81
N GLY A 3 18.32 -21.69 11.32
CA GLY A 3 17.94 -21.10 10.05
C GLY A 3 18.16 -19.59 10.15
N GLU A 4 18.97 -19.02 9.26
CA GLU A 4 19.11 -17.58 9.10
C GLU A 4 17.72 -16.97 9.07
N ILE A 5 17.36 -16.22 10.11
CA ILE A 5 16.05 -15.59 10.15
C ILE A 5 16.03 -14.55 9.02
N PRO A 6 15.14 -14.67 8.03
CA PRO A 6 15.18 -13.82 6.85
C PRO A 6 15.03 -12.35 7.28
N ASN A 7 16.01 -11.52 6.93
CA ASN A 7 16.00 -10.11 7.25
C ASN A 7 14.79 -9.43 6.57
N PRO A 8 13.77 -8.97 7.33
CA PRO A 8 12.53 -8.46 6.75
C PRO A 8 12.73 -7.19 5.92
N LEU A 9 13.79 -6.42 6.18
CA LEU A 9 14.18 -5.26 5.36
C LEU A 9 14.60 -5.66 3.95
N ARG A 10 15.14 -6.86 3.75
CA ARG A 10 15.54 -7.35 2.43
C ARG A 10 14.32 -7.64 1.57
N SER A 11 13.29 -8.27 2.14
CA SER A 11 12.00 -8.48 1.46
C SER A 11 11.34 -7.15 1.12
N LEU A 12 11.32 -6.20 2.07
CA LEU A 12 10.77 -4.87 1.84
C LEU A 12 11.49 -4.13 0.72
N PHE A 13 12.83 -4.17 0.69
CA PHE A 13 13.64 -3.57 -0.36
C PHE A 13 13.31 -4.15 -1.74
N TRP A 14 13.27 -5.48 -1.88
CA TRP A 14 12.96 -6.13 -3.16
C TRP A 14 11.55 -5.82 -3.64
N GLY A 15 10.57 -5.79 -2.72
CA GLY A 15 9.21 -5.39 -3.03
C GLY A 15 9.10 -3.94 -3.50
N LEU A 16 9.76 -3.01 -2.81
CA LEU A 16 9.81 -1.60 -3.18
C LEU A 16 10.55 -1.37 -4.50
N LEU A 17 11.64 -2.12 -4.76
CA LEU A 17 12.36 -2.06 -6.03
C LEU A 17 11.47 -2.54 -7.18
N GLY A 18 10.79 -3.68 -7.02
CA GLY A 18 9.83 -4.18 -8.00
C GLY A 18 8.73 -3.15 -8.28
N PHE A 19 8.18 -2.53 -7.23
CA PHE A 19 7.17 -1.50 -7.39
C PHE A 19 7.72 -0.22 -8.06
N THR A 20 8.97 0.15 -7.79
CA THR A 20 9.65 1.28 -8.45
C THR A 20 9.82 1.01 -9.94
N ILE A 21 10.20 -0.21 -10.32
CA ILE A 21 10.31 -0.62 -11.73
C ILE A 21 8.93 -0.56 -12.40
N LEU A 22 7.89 -1.07 -11.76
CA LEU A 22 6.52 -0.96 -12.28
C LEU A 22 6.14 0.50 -12.54
N MET A 23 6.36 1.37 -11.54
CA MET A 23 6.00 2.79 -11.66
C MET A 23 6.88 3.53 -12.66
N SER A 24 8.09 3.05 -12.98
CA SER A 24 8.89 3.61 -14.07
C SER A 24 8.25 3.35 -15.42
N PHE A 25 7.66 2.16 -15.64
CA PHE A 25 6.91 1.86 -16.85
C PHE A 25 5.63 2.69 -16.94
N VAL A 26 4.91 2.85 -15.83
CA VAL A 26 3.70 3.70 -15.78
C VAL A 26 4.05 5.15 -16.09
N ALA A 27 5.03 5.72 -15.39
CA ALA A 27 5.47 7.10 -15.63
C ALA A 27 5.99 7.31 -17.06
N TRP A 28 6.70 6.33 -17.62
CA TRP A 28 7.16 6.37 -19.01
C TRP A 28 5.99 6.32 -19.99
N ALA A 29 5.00 5.46 -19.76
CA ALA A 29 3.80 5.36 -20.58
C ALA A 29 3.02 6.69 -20.56
N ASP A 30 2.78 7.25 -19.38
CA ASP A 30 2.07 8.53 -19.21
C ASP A 30 2.79 9.67 -19.94
N ILE A 31 4.12 9.72 -19.85
CA ILE A 31 4.93 10.71 -20.58
C ILE A 31 4.87 10.46 -22.09
N GLY A 32 4.96 9.19 -22.52
CA GLY A 32 4.91 8.82 -23.94
C GLY A 32 3.61 9.26 -24.61
N GLU A 33 2.50 9.16 -23.90
CA GLU A 33 1.18 9.59 -24.40
C GLU A 33 1.07 11.11 -24.64
N LEU A 34 1.92 11.93 -24.03
CA LEU A 34 2.01 13.36 -24.36
C LEU A 34 2.57 13.62 -25.76
N PHE A 35 3.43 12.73 -26.25
CA PHE A 35 4.15 12.91 -27.51
C PHE A 35 3.57 12.08 -28.65
N VAL A 36 3.01 10.91 -28.32
CA VAL A 36 2.37 10.00 -29.26
C VAL A 36 0.97 9.69 -28.74
N PRO A 37 -0.09 10.32 -29.27
CA PRO A 37 -1.44 9.99 -28.85
C PRO A 37 -1.72 8.52 -29.10
N PRO A 38 -2.47 7.84 -28.22
CA PRO A 38 -2.74 6.41 -28.35
C PRO A 38 -3.34 6.13 -29.72
N SER A 39 -2.71 5.23 -30.47
CA SER A 39 -3.22 4.79 -31.76
C SER A 39 -4.59 4.16 -31.54
N THR A 40 -5.65 4.73 -32.13
CA THR A 40 -7.02 4.21 -32.12
C THR A 40 -7.20 2.93 -32.96
N GLY A 41 -6.10 2.25 -33.29
CA GLY A 41 -6.13 0.98 -34.01
C GLY A 41 -6.73 -0.13 -33.13
N PRO A 42 -7.33 -1.16 -33.73
CA PRO A 42 -7.78 -2.33 -32.99
C PRO A 42 -6.57 -2.89 -32.23
N GLY A 43 -6.68 -2.93 -30.90
CA GLY A 43 -5.64 -3.49 -30.06
C GLY A 43 -5.27 -4.89 -30.56
N VAL A 44 -3.98 -5.21 -30.57
CA VAL A 44 -3.50 -6.54 -30.96
C VAL A 44 -4.17 -7.54 -30.02
N ARG A 45 -4.99 -8.44 -30.57
CA ARG A 45 -5.66 -9.46 -29.76
C ARG A 45 -4.59 -10.35 -29.13
N LEU A 46 -4.83 -10.81 -27.89
CA LEU A 46 -3.88 -11.68 -27.17
C LEU A 46 -3.45 -12.91 -28.00
N VAL A 47 -4.34 -13.39 -28.87
CA VAL A 47 -4.14 -14.55 -29.76
C VAL A 47 -3.15 -14.26 -30.89
N ASP A 48 -3.02 -12.98 -31.28
CA ASP A 48 -2.17 -12.53 -32.40
C ASP A 48 -0.82 -11.96 -31.92
N MET A 49 -0.57 -11.92 -30.60
CA MET A 49 0.68 -11.41 -30.05
C MET A 49 1.82 -12.43 -30.22
N PRO A 50 2.99 -12.02 -30.73
CA PRO A 50 4.14 -12.92 -30.81
C PRO A 50 4.60 -13.29 -29.39
N ALA A 51 5.06 -14.54 -29.22
CA ALA A 51 5.47 -15.13 -27.94
C ALA A 51 6.31 -14.22 -27.01
N PRO A 52 7.32 -13.44 -27.47
CA PRO A 52 8.07 -12.54 -26.59
C PRO A 52 7.22 -11.39 -26.02
N LEU A 53 6.28 -10.84 -26.79
CA LEU A 53 5.37 -9.80 -26.30
C LEU A 53 4.36 -10.37 -25.30
N LEU A 54 3.88 -11.59 -25.53
CA LEU A 54 3.02 -12.30 -24.58
C LEU A 54 3.75 -12.56 -23.24
N ALA A 55 5.00 -13.03 -23.29
CA ALA A 55 5.81 -13.26 -22.10
C ALA A 55 6.09 -11.96 -21.33
N LEU A 56 6.37 -10.86 -22.02
CA LEU A 56 6.55 -9.54 -21.40
C LEU A 56 5.26 -9.05 -20.72
N ASN A 57 4.11 -9.17 -21.39
CA ASN A 57 2.82 -8.80 -20.81
C ASN A 57 2.49 -9.65 -19.58
N LEU A 58 2.72 -10.96 -19.65
CA LEU A 58 2.52 -11.85 -18.50
C LEU A 58 3.44 -11.48 -17.33
N ALA A 59 4.71 -11.16 -17.61
CA ALA A 59 5.66 -10.70 -16.60
C ALA A 59 5.21 -9.37 -15.97
N LEU A 60 4.76 -8.40 -16.77
CA LEU A 60 4.21 -7.12 -16.31
C LEU A 60 2.95 -7.29 -15.47
N CYS A 61 2.10 -8.28 -15.78
CA CYS A 61 0.93 -8.62 -14.97
C CYS A 61 1.31 -9.28 -13.63
N ALA A 62 2.34 -10.12 -13.61
CA ALA A 62 2.79 -10.80 -12.39
C ALA A 62 3.58 -9.88 -11.44
N LEU A 63 4.32 -8.92 -12.00
CA LEU A 63 5.20 -8.01 -11.27
C LEU A 63 4.52 -7.21 -10.14
N PRO A 64 3.32 -6.59 -10.30
CA PRO A 64 2.63 -5.92 -9.20
C PRO A 64 2.26 -6.90 -8.08
N VAL A 65 1.81 -8.10 -8.42
CA VAL A 65 1.43 -9.13 -7.42
C VAL A 65 2.66 -9.52 -6.59
N VAL A 66 3.77 -9.81 -7.25
CA VAL A 66 5.03 -10.17 -6.58
C VAL A 66 5.55 -9.02 -5.72
N ALA A 67 5.54 -7.79 -6.24
CA ALA A 67 5.97 -6.60 -5.51
C ALA A 67 5.13 -6.38 -4.24
N PHE A 68 3.81 -6.47 -4.35
CA PHE A 68 2.90 -6.29 -3.22
C PHE A 68 3.06 -7.38 -2.16
N VAL A 69 3.20 -8.64 -2.56
CA VAL A 69 3.46 -9.75 -1.63
C VAL A 69 4.78 -9.53 -0.88
N LEU A 70 5.85 -9.10 -1.57
CA LEU A 70 7.14 -8.83 -0.94
C LEU A 70 7.11 -7.63 0.01
N ILE A 71 6.38 -6.55 -0.36
CA ILE A 71 6.15 -5.39 0.51
C ILE A 71 5.38 -5.84 1.76
N LEU A 72 4.30 -6.60 1.60
CA LEU A 72 3.49 -7.11 2.70
C LEU A 72 4.29 -8.02 3.63
N ALA A 73 5.08 -8.94 3.07
CA ALA A 73 5.95 -9.81 3.85
C ALA A 73 7.01 -9.01 4.61
N GLY A 74 7.61 -8.00 3.98
CA GLY A 74 8.57 -7.09 4.62
C GLY A 74 7.95 -6.26 5.74
N VAL A 75 6.77 -5.68 5.51
CA VAL A 75 6.00 -4.93 6.51
C VAL A 75 5.58 -5.85 7.67
N ALA A 76 5.06 -7.04 7.37
CA ALA A 76 4.67 -8.03 8.38
C ALA A 76 5.85 -8.45 9.25
N GLY A 77 7.00 -8.69 8.62
CA GLY A 77 8.24 -9.00 9.31
C GLY A 77 8.65 -7.87 10.24
N MET A 78 8.71 -6.63 9.74
CA MET A 78 9.08 -5.47 10.56
C MET A 78 8.11 -5.22 11.72
N LEU A 79 6.80 -5.43 11.52
CA LEU A 79 5.80 -5.30 12.58
C LEU A 79 5.93 -6.36 13.69
N ARG A 80 6.44 -7.55 13.37
CA ARG A 80 6.72 -8.59 14.37
C ARG A 80 7.96 -8.29 15.21
N TRP A 81 8.93 -7.59 14.63
CA TRP A 81 10.22 -7.30 15.26
C TRP A 81 10.21 -6.02 16.09
N THR A 82 9.29 -5.09 15.82
CA THR A 82 9.19 -3.82 16.54
C THR A 82 7.79 -3.65 17.13
N PRO A 83 7.51 -4.10 18.36
CA PRO A 83 6.16 -4.08 18.95
C PRO A 83 5.55 -2.67 19.06
N GLY A 84 6.38 -1.64 19.28
CA GLY A 84 5.95 -0.24 19.31
C GLY A 84 5.39 0.29 17.96
N LEU A 85 5.74 -0.32 16.84
CA LEU A 85 5.12 0.01 15.54
C LEU A 85 3.68 -0.51 15.46
N LEU A 86 3.39 -1.67 16.05
CA LEU A 86 2.06 -2.29 16.01
C LEU A 86 1.04 -1.46 16.80
N SER A 87 1.42 -0.92 17.96
CA SER A 87 0.53 -0.06 18.76
C SER A 87 0.19 1.24 18.04
N THR A 88 1.15 1.81 17.31
CA THR A 88 0.98 3.06 16.55
C THR A 88 0.17 2.86 15.26
N LEU A 89 0.30 1.70 14.62
CA LEU A 89 -0.38 1.38 13.35
C LEU A 89 -1.70 0.63 13.52
N SER A 90 -2.02 0.14 14.71
CA SER A 90 -3.29 -0.53 14.95
C SER A 90 -4.42 0.49 15.15
N TRP A 91 -5.48 0.35 14.37
CA TRP A 91 -6.68 1.15 14.53
C TRP A 91 -7.73 0.33 15.27
N ARG A 92 -8.39 0.94 16.25
CA ARG A 92 -9.51 0.31 16.96
C ARG A 92 -10.81 0.87 16.40
N VAL A 93 -11.52 0.05 15.63
CA VAL A 93 -12.87 0.37 15.14
C VAL A 93 -13.85 -0.45 15.98
N GLY A 94 -14.46 0.20 16.98
CA GLY A 94 -15.32 -0.48 17.96
C GLY A 94 -14.57 -1.56 18.75
N LYS A 95 -15.08 -2.80 18.71
CA LYS A 95 -14.45 -3.97 19.37
C LYS A 95 -13.34 -4.63 18.54
N LEU A 96 -13.20 -4.27 17.27
CA LEU A 96 -12.26 -4.89 16.35
C LEU A 96 -10.93 -4.09 16.30
N ARG A 97 -9.81 -4.79 16.51
CA ARG A 97 -8.47 -4.26 16.23
C ARG A 97 -8.12 -4.54 14.77
N PHE A 98 -8.01 -3.46 13.98
CA PHE A 98 -7.52 -3.49 12.61
C PHE A 98 -6.02 -3.28 12.63
N THR A 99 -5.29 -4.33 12.29
CA THR A 99 -3.87 -4.20 11.94
C THR A 99 -3.75 -3.78 10.48
N PRO A 100 -2.68 -3.09 10.10
CA PRO A 100 -2.45 -2.72 8.70
C PRO A 100 -2.46 -3.95 7.77
N LEU A 101 -1.91 -5.09 8.23
CA LEU A 101 -1.98 -6.33 7.47
C LEU A 101 -3.41 -6.80 7.20
N ARG A 102 -4.31 -6.69 8.18
CA ARG A 102 -5.73 -7.05 8.00
C ARG A 102 -6.40 -6.11 7.01
N PHE A 103 -6.10 -4.83 7.07
CA PHE A 103 -6.62 -3.86 6.10
C PHE A 103 -6.12 -4.14 4.68
N ALA A 104 -4.83 -4.45 4.52
CA ALA A 104 -4.28 -4.84 3.23
C ALA A 104 -4.89 -6.13 2.69
N ALA A 105 -5.09 -7.14 3.55
CA ALA A 105 -5.74 -8.39 3.18
C ALA A 105 -7.19 -8.16 2.74
N ILE A 106 -7.93 -7.29 3.43
CA ILE A 106 -9.30 -6.90 3.07
C ILE A 106 -9.31 -6.15 1.73
N LEU A 107 -8.37 -5.24 1.50
CA LEU A 107 -8.23 -4.53 0.22
C LEU A 107 -7.98 -5.50 -0.94
N VAL A 108 -7.08 -6.47 -0.77
CA VAL A 108 -6.78 -7.48 -1.78
C VAL A 108 -8.00 -8.39 -2.02
N LEU A 109 -8.66 -8.87 -0.96
CA LEU A 109 -9.89 -9.67 -1.07
C LEU A 109 -11.02 -8.91 -1.78
N SER A 110 -11.23 -7.66 -1.40
CA SER A 110 -12.21 -6.77 -2.02
C SER A 110 -11.92 -6.59 -3.51
N TRP A 111 -10.65 -6.38 -3.87
CA TRP A 111 -10.22 -6.27 -5.26
C TRP A 111 -10.45 -7.56 -6.06
N SER A 112 -10.09 -8.72 -5.50
CA SER A 112 -10.31 -10.02 -6.17
C SER A 112 -11.79 -10.30 -6.39
N LEU A 113 -12.64 -10.03 -5.40
CA LEU A 113 -14.10 -10.19 -5.53
C LEU A 113 -14.68 -9.23 -6.57
N PHE A 114 -14.21 -7.99 -6.58
CA PHE A 114 -14.63 -6.99 -7.55
C PHE A 114 -14.21 -7.37 -8.98
N PHE A 115 -12.98 -7.87 -9.18
CA PHE A 115 -12.52 -8.37 -10.48
C PHE A 115 -13.39 -9.53 -10.98
N ILE A 116 -13.73 -10.48 -10.10
CA ILE A 116 -14.65 -11.57 -10.43
C ILE A 116 -16.01 -11.01 -10.87
N ALA A 117 -16.55 -10.02 -10.15
CA ALA A 117 -17.82 -9.39 -10.52
C ALA A 117 -17.77 -8.73 -11.91
N VAL A 118 -16.69 -8.01 -12.24
CA VAL A 118 -16.49 -7.40 -13.57
C VAL A 118 -16.45 -8.46 -14.67
N VAL A 119 -15.74 -9.58 -14.46
CA VAL A 119 -15.69 -10.69 -15.44
C VAL A 119 -17.09 -11.30 -15.64
N VAL A 120 -17.85 -11.49 -14.56
CA VAL A 120 -19.24 -11.99 -14.64
C VAL A 120 -20.13 -11.02 -15.43
N PHE A 121 -20.03 -9.71 -15.18
CA PHE A 121 -20.79 -8.72 -15.95
C PHE A 121 -20.40 -8.70 -17.43
N ALA A 122 -19.11 -8.79 -17.75
CA ALA A 122 -18.65 -8.89 -19.14
C ALA A 122 -19.17 -10.16 -19.82
N LEU A 123 -19.20 -11.30 -19.12
CA LEU A 123 -19.79 -12.54 -19.64
C LEU A 123 -21.29 -12.42 -19.88
N LEU A 124 -22.02 -11.78 -18.96
CA LEU A 124 -23.45 -11.51 -19.10
C LEU A 124 -23.74 -10.62 -20.32
N GLU A 125 -22.91 -9.62 -20.58
CA GLU A 125 -23.01 -8.76 -21.76
C GLU A 125 -22.75 -9.54 -23.07
N ILE A 126 -21.74 -10.41 -23.10
CA ILE A 126 -21.46 -11.32 -24.24
C ILE A 126 -22.64 -12.28 -24.49
N LEU A 127 -23.31 -12.73 -23.43
CA LEU A 127 -24.49 -13.59 -23.49
C LEU A 127 -25.78 -12.82 -23.89
N GLY A 128 -25.70 -11.52 -24.17
CA GLY A 128 -26.80 -10.71 -24.66
C GLY A 128 -27.73 -10.16 -23.58
N THR A 129 -27.36 -10.24 -22.29
CA THR A 129 -28.12 -9.57 -21.23
C THR A 129 -27.72 -8.10 -21.12
N SER A 130 -28.72 -7.21 -21.15
CA SER A 130 -28.50 -5.78 -21.02
C SER A 130 -28.06 -5.43 -19.60
N VAL A 131 -26.80 -5.01 -19.45
CA VAL A 131 -26.27 -4.49 -18.18
C VAL A 131 -26.52 -2.99 -18.11
N ASN A 132 -26.90 -2.48 -16.94
CA ASN A 132 -27.13 -1.05 -16.75
C ASN A 132 -25.82 -0.27 -17.01
N PRO A 133 -25.80 0.72 -17.92
CA PRO A 133 -24.60 1.47 -18.26
C PRO A 133 -23.97 2.19 -17.06
N ALA A 134 -24.76 2.59 -16.05
CA ALA A 134 -24.24 3.17 -14.82
C ALA A 134 -23.38 2.17 -14.01
N ILE A 135 -23.72 0.88 -14.05
CA ILE A 135 -22.94 -0.19 -13.41
C ILE A 135 -21.63 -0.41 -14.16
N VAL A 136 -21.65 -0.40 -15.49
CA VAL A 136 -20.44 -0.52 -16.33
C VAL A 136 -19.50 0.65 -16.09
N LEU A 137 -20.04 1.88 -16.04
CA LEU A 137 -19.28 3.12 -15.87
C LEU A 137 -18.70 3.25 -14.45
N GLY A 138 -19.51 2.94 -13.42
CA GLY A 138 -19.05 2.86 -12.03
C GLY A 138 -18.04 1.72 -11.79
N GLY A 139 -18.23 0.60 -12.49
CA GLY A 139 -17.29 -0.52 -12.52
C GLY A 139 -15.92 -0.11 -13.08
N GLY A 140 -15.90 0.49 -14.28
CA GLY A 140 -14.66 0.98 -14.91
C GLY A 140 -13.91 2.02 -14.07
N LEU A 141 -14.62 2.94 -13.44
CA LEU A 141 -14.05 3.88 -12.46
C LEU A 141 -13.39 3.14 -11.29
N THR A 142 -14.09 2.18 -10.71
CA THR A 142 -13.57 1.44 -9.54
C THR A 142 -12.34 0.61 -9.92
N VAL A 143 -12.31 -0.01 -11.10
CA VAL A 143 -11.14 -0.72 -11.63
C VAL A 143 -9.93 0.23 -11.79
N SER A 144 -10.14 1.45 -12.25
CA SER A 144 -9.04 2.39 -12.49
C SER A 144 -8.52 3.08 -11.23
N LEU A 145 -9.39 3.36 -10.25
CA LEU A 145 -9.04 4.12 -9.05
C LEU A 145 -8.44 3.28 -7.91
N LEU A 146 -8.90 2.04 -7.77
CA LEU A 146 -8.51 1.20 -6.64
C LEU A 146 -7.02 0.80 -6.64
N PRO A 147 -6.36 0.51 -7.79
CA PRO A 147 -4.91 0.31 -7.83
C PRO A 147 -4.11 1.52 -7.35
N ILE A 148 -4.58 2.74 -7.63
CA ILE A 148 -3.95 3.99 -7.18
C ILE A 148 -4.01 4.07 -5.65
N ALA A 149 -5.19 3.79 -5.07
CA ALA A 149 -5.38 3.79 -3.62
C ALA A 149 -4.55 2.70 -2.93
N ILE A 150 -4.49 1.49 -3.50
CA ILE A 150 -3.67 0.38 -3.00
C ILE A 150 -2.18 0.74 -3.06
N GLY A 151 -1.72 1.30 -4.17
CA GLY A 151 -0.34 1.74 -4.34
C GLY A 151 0.07 2.79 -3.30
N TRP A 152 -0.77 3.81 -3.10
CA TRP A 152 -0.55 4.82 -2.07
C TRP A 152 -0.52 4.21 -0.66
N TYR A 153 -1.45 3.30 -0.35
CA TYR A 153 -1.47 2.59 0.93
C TYR A 153 -0.17 1.85 1.19
N PHE A 154 0.38 1.14 0.21
CA PHE A 154 1.68 0.47 0.33
C PHE A 154 2.85 1.43 0.55
N MET A 155 2.83 2.59 -0.11
CA MET A 155 3.85 3.64 0.11
C MET A 155 3.79 4.19 1.54
N VAL A 156 2.58 4.49 2.05
CA VAL A 156 2.37 4.96 3.44
C VAL A 156 2.92 3.92 4.41
N MET A 157 2.49 2.67 4.28
CA MET A 157 2.91 1.57 5.16
C MET A 157 4.42 1.39 5.15
N SER A 158 5.04 1.39 3.97
CA SER A 158 6.49 1.26 3.82
C SER A 158 7.24 2.42 4.45
N GLY A 159 6.77 3.66 4.23
CA GLY A 159 7.38 4.85 4.82
C GLY A 159 7.34 4.86 6.36
N TRP A 160 6.20 4.46 6.94
CA TRP A 160 6.04 4.35 8.38
C TRP A 160 6.97 3.30 8.99
N VAL A 161 7.06 2.12 8.38
CA VAL A 161 7.93 1.02 8.81
C VAL A 161 9.42 1.39 8.72
N LEU A 162 9.81 2.21 7.74
CA LEU A 162 11.20 2.68 7.59
C LEU A 162 11.57 3.81 8.57
N SER A 163 10.59 4.54 9.10
CA SER A 163 10.82 5.75 9.91
C SER A 163 11.64 5.58 11.20
N PRO A 164 11.58 4.45 11.94
CA PRO A 164 12.35 4.27 13.18
C PRO A 164 13.84 4.04 12.91
N GLY A 165 14.19 3.36 11.81
CA GLY A 165 15.58 3.09 11.40
C GLY A 165 16.17 4.13 10.44
N ALA A 166 15.42 5.21 10.18
CA ALA A 166 15.82 6.29 9.28
C ALA A 166 16.52 7.43 10.04
N THR A 167 17.54 8.02 9.43
CA THR A 167 18.16 9.27 9.91
C THR A 167 17.17 10.44 9.84
N ARG A 168 17.50 11.56 10.50
CA ARG A 168 16.65 12.76 10.51
C ARG A 168 16.28 13.23 9.08
N TRP A 169 17.25 13.24 8.17
CA TRP A 169 17.05 13.65 6.77
C TRP A 169 16.25 12.63 5.97
N GLU A 170 16.50 11.33 6.16
CA GLU A 170 15.72 10.27 5.53
C GLU A 170 14.26 10.31 5.98
N ARG A 171 13.99 10.58 7.27
CA ARG A 171 12.62 10.71 7.79
C ARG A 171 11.87 11.89 7.17
N ILE A 172 12.54 13.01 6.94
CA ILE A 172 11.96 14.17 6.23
C ILE A 172 11.65 13.79 4.78
N ALA A 173 12.59 13.15 4.09
CA ALA A 173 12.41 12.71 2.71
C ALA A 173 11.24 11.73 2.56
N ILE A 174 11.13 10.74 3.45
CA ILE A 174 10.00 9.80 3.49
C ILE A 174 8.67 10.52 3.68
N ARG A 175 8.59 11.49 4.60
CA ARG A 175 7.35 12.25 4.83
C ARG A 175 6.95 13.05 3.59
N ILE A 176 7.89 13.75 2.97
CA ILE A 176 7.64 14.53 1.75
C ILE A 176 7.19 13.60 0.62
N ALA A 177 7.86 12.45 0.44
CA ALA A 177 7.48 11.44 -0.55
C ALA A 177 6.05 10.92 -0.34
N VAL A 178 5.71 10.49 0.88
CA VAL A 178 4.37 9.94 1.17
C VAL A 178 3.27 11.01 1.05
N ILE A 179 3.53 12.24 1.49
CA ILE A 179 2.56 13.35 1.39
C ILE A 179 2.36 13.76 -0.07
N SER A 180 3.44 13.93 -0.84
CA SER A 180 3.35 14.31 -2.26
C SER A 180 2.70 13.22 -3.10
N ALA A 181 3.04 11.95 -2.88
CA ALA A 181 2.36 10.83 -3.52
C ALA A 181 0.86 10.80 -3.19
N GLY A 182 0.49 11.02 -1.93
CA GLY A 182 -0.91 11.07 -1.51
C GLY A 182 -1.68 12.23 -2.15
N PHE A 183 -1.08 13.43 -2.19
CA PHE A 183 -1.67 14.59 -2.84
C PHE A 183 -1.90 14.36 -4.33
N LEU A 184 -0.91 13.83 -5.04
CA LEU A 184 -1.00 13.55 -6.47
C LEU A 184 -1.97 12.40 -6.78
N ALA A 185 -2.00 11.36 -5.95
CA ALA A 185 -2.99 10.30 -6.05
C ALA A 185 -4.42 10.84 -5.87
N ALA A 186 -4.64 11.70 -4.86
CA ALA A 186 -5.94 12.33 -4.63
C ALA A 186 -6.36 13.23 -5.80
N LEU A 187 -5.42 14.01 -6.34
CA LEU A 187 -5.64 14.85 -7.52
C LEU A 187 -6.00 14.01 -8.75
N LEU A 188 -5.29 12.90 -8.97
CA LEU A 188 -5.58 11.96 -10.06
C LEU A 188 -6.97 11.33 -9.90
N ILE A 189 -7.32 10.88 -8.70
CA ILE A 189 -8.64 10.33 -8.40
C ILE A 189 -9.72 11.38 -8.68
N ALA A 190 -9.55 12.60 -8.18
CA ALA A 190 -10.50 13.68 -8.40
C ALA A 190 -10.64 14.03 -9.89
N ALA A 191 -9.52 14.09 -10.62
CA ALA A 191 -9.48 14.39 -12.05
C ALA A 191 -10.19 13.30 -12.87
N ARG A 192 -9.93 12.02 -12.58
CA ARG A 192 -10.58 10.87 -13.24
C ARG A 192 -12.07 10.82 -12.93
N VAL A 193 -12.46 11.03 -11.68
CA VAL A 193 -13.87 11.12 -11.27
C VAL A 193 -14.58 12.27 -11.98
N ALA A 194 -14.00 13.47 -11.96
CA ALA A 194 -14.56 14.64 -12.64
C ALA A 194 -14.68 14.43 -14.14
N ALA A 195 -13.66 13.86 -14.79
CA ALA A 195 -13.70 13.48 -16.18
C ALA A 195 -14.83 12.48 -16.43
N THR A 196 -14.95 11.41 -15.65
CA THR A 196 -16.02 10.44 -15.88
C THR A 196 -17.42 11.00 -15.66
N PHE A 197 -17.64 11.92 -14.70
CA PHE A 197 -18.94 12.57 -14.52
C PHE A 197 -19.25 13.58 -15.62
N ALA A 198 -18.29 14.46 -15.96
CA ALA A 198 -18.45 15.41 -17.06
C ALA A 198 -18.70 14.67 -18.39
N MET A 199 -18.00 13.57 -18.62
CA MET A 199 -18.15 12.75 -19.83
C MET A 199 -19.38 11.85 -19.79
N GLY A 200 -19.86 11.43 -18.61
CA GLY A 200 -21.13 10.72 -18.44
C GLY A 200 -22.33 11.58 -18.86
N SER A 201 -22.27 12.90 -18.69
CA SER A 201 -23.25 13.83 -19.27
C SER A 201 -23.11 13.98 -20.80
N PHE A 202 -21.92 13.80 -21.38
CA PHE A 202 -21.70 13.81 -22.83
C PHE A 202 -21.93 12.44 -23.50
N ALA A 203 -21.94 11.34 -22.75
CA ALA A 203 -22.20 9.98 -23.23
C ALA A 203 -23.68 9.72 -23.60
N LEU A 204 -24.57 10.68 -23.28
CA LEU A 204 -25.92 10.76 -23.84
C LEU A 204 -25.92 11.18 -25.32
N ASP A 205 -24.76 11.60 -25.84
CA ASP A 205 -24.58 11.99 -27.23
C ASP A 205 -23.68 10.96 -27.96
N PRO A 206 -24.22 10.12 -28.85
CA PRO A 206 -23.50 9.02 -29.49
C PRO A 206 -22.34 9.46 -30.41
N GLY A 207 -22.21 10.77 -30.67
CA GLY A 207 -21.09 11.37 -31.43
C GLY A 207 -19.94 11.90 -30.58
N ALA A 208 -20.04 11.90 -29.25
CA ALA A 208 -19.02 12.47 -28.38
C ALA A 208 -17.76 11.59 -28.36
N ARG A 209 -16.65 12.07 -28.95
CA ARG A 209 -15.34 11.44 -28.81
C ARG A 209 -14.82 11.69 -27.39
N ILE A 210 -14.81 10.64 -26.57
CA ILE A 210 -14.38 10.71 -25.18
C ILE A 210 -12.85 10.63 -25.11
N PRO A 211 -12.11 11.67 -24.64
CA PRO A 211 -10.70 11.51 -24.36
C PRO A 211 -10.55 10.60 -23.13
N PRO A 212 -9.91 9.43 -23.24
CA PRO A 212 -9.79 8.47 -22.13
C PRO A 212 -8.76 8.90 -21.06
N LEU A 213 -8.19 10.09 -21.20
CA LEU A 213 -6.96 10.53 -20.55
C LEU A 213 -7.11 11.94 -20.00
N VAL A 214 -6.51 12.19 -18.84
CA VAL A 214 -6.43 13.49 -18.19
C VAL A 214 -4.94 13.83 -18.04
N PRO A 215 -4.26 14.25 -19.12
CA PRO A 215 -2.79 14.26 -19.18
C PRO A 215 -2.13 15.13 -18.10
N TRP A 216 -2.80 16.21 -17.71
CA TRP A 216 -2.33 17.11 -16.65
C TRP A 216 -2.36 16.49 -15.25
N ALA A 217 -3.12 15.41 -15.05
CA ALA A 217 -3.20 14.68 -13.78
C ALA A 217 -2.45 13.35 -13.84
N ASP A 218 -2.52 12.65 -14.98
CA ASP A 218 -1.88 11.34 -15.19
C ASP A 218 -0.35 11.45 -15.08
N VAL A 219 0.26 12.36 -15.85
CA VAL A 219 1.73 12.51 -15.91
C VAL A 219 2.32 12.92 -14.55
N PRO A 220 1.82 13.96 -13.86
CA PRO A 220 2.38 14.32 -12.56
C PRO A 220 2.19 13.23 -11.51
N ALA A 221 1.07 12.48 -11.54
CA ALA A 221 0.82 11.40 -10.60
C ALA A 221 1.74 10.19 -10.84
N GLY A 222 1.94 9.78 -12.09
CA GLY A 222 2.89 8.73 -12.45
C GLY A 222 4.32 9.09 -12.03
N VAL A 223 4.78 10.29 -12.39
CA VAL A 223 6.13 10.78 -12.05
C VAL A 223 6.31 10.97 -10.54
N GLY A 224 5.32 11.53 -9.85
CA GLY A 224 5.39 11.74 -8.41
C GLY A 224 5.34 10.44 -7.61
N GLY A 225 4.54 9.48 -8.04
CA GLY A 225 4.53 8.12 -7.47
C GLY A 225 5.86 7.41 -7.67
N PHE A 226 6.44 7.49 -8.88
CA PHE A 226 7.78 6.97 -9.16
C PHE A 226 8.86 7.62 -8.27
N GLY A 227 8.92 8.95 -8.22
CA GLY A 227 9.89 9.68 -7.40
C GLY A 227 9.79 9.33 -5.92
N SER A 228 8.57 9.18 -5.42
CA SER A 228 8.31 8.77 -4.03
C SER A 228 8.82 7.36 -3.74
N LEU A 229 8.63 6.43 -4.68
CA LEU A 229 9.17 5.07 -4.56
C LEU A 229 10.68 5.02 -4.64
N VAL A 230 11.32 5.83 -5.48
CA VAL A 230 12.80 5.93 -5.51
C VAL A 230 13.33 6.34 -4.13
N VAL A 231 12.69 7.30 -3.46
CA VAL A 231 13.05 7.70 -2.10
C VAL A 231 12.86 6.53 -1.12
N LEU A 232 11.70 5.88 -1.13
CA LEU A 232 11.44 4.75 -0.22
C LEU A 232 12.41 3.57 -0.46
N THR A 233 12.67 3.22 -1.71
CA THR A 233 13.57 2.12 -2.10
C THR A 233 15.01 2.43 -1.71
N THR A 234 15.49 3.66 -1.91
CA THR A 234 16.85 4.06 -1.51
C THR A 234 17.03 4.06 0.00
N VAL A 235 16.04 4.54 0.75
CA VAL A 235 16.04 4.46 2.22
C VAL A 235 16.00 3.01 2.69
N ALA A 236 15.15 2.17 2.10
CA ALA A 236 15.08 0.74 2.42
C ALA A 236 16.41 0.03 2.15
N LYS A 237 17.07 0.32 1.03
CA LYS A 237 18.41 -0.21 0.71
C LYS A 237 19.44 0.20 1.76
N ARG A 238 19.48 1.48 2.13
CA ARG A 238 20.40 1.99 3.15
C ARG A 238 20.12 1.38 4.52
N ALA A 239 18.85 1.26 4.90
CA ALA A 239 18.45 0.61 6.14
C ALA A 239 18.86 -0.87 6.17
N ALA A 240 18.64 -1.61 5.07
CA ALA A 240 19.07 -3.00 4.94
C ALA A 240 20.60 -3.15 5.01
N ALA A 241 21.35 -2.25 4.36
CA ALA A 241 22.82 -2.26 4.38
C ALA A 241 23.43 -1.91 5.74
N ARG A 242 22.73 -1.10 6.54
CA ARG A 242 23.12 -0.80 7.93
C ARG A 242 23.00 -2.01 8.86
N GLY A 243 22.44 -3.13 8.39
CA GLY A 243 22.37 -4.39 9.15
C GLY A 243 21.53 -4.33 10.42
N SER A 244 20.86 -3.20 10.69
CA SER A 244 20.11 -2.97 11.90
C SER A 244 18.64 -3.33 11.64
N PRO A 245 18.13 -4.46 12.15
CA PRO A 245 16.90 -4.32 12.91
C PRO A 245 17.22 -3.33 14.02
N VAL A 246 16.27 -2.47 14.37
CA VAL A 246 16.27 -1.78 15.67
C VAL A 246 16.88 -2.73 16.72
N PRO A 247 17.82 -2.29 17.58
CA PRO A 247 18.43 -3.19 18.56
C PRO A 247 17.33 -4.05 19.17
N ALA A 248 17.52 -5.37 19.19
CA ALA A 248 16.73 -6.22 20.06
C ALA A 248 16.62 -5.49 21.41
N PRO A 249 15.44 -5.46 22.06
CA PRO A 249 15.31 -4.82 23.36
C PRO A 249 16.23 -5.55 24.35
N GLU A 250 17.50 -5.19 24.36
CA GLU A 250 18.49 -5.70 25.28
C GLU A 250 18.45 -4.76 26.47
N LYS A 251 17.60 -5.15 27.44
CA LYS A 251 17.70 -4.90 28.89
C LYS A 251 17.63 -3.41 29.27
N SER A 252 16.63 -2.92 29.97
CA SER A 252 16.06 -3.44 31.23
C SER A 252 14.69 -2.83 31.46
N LEU A 253 13.72 -3.63 31.91
CA LEU A 253 12.53 -3.16 32.60
C LEU A 253 12.94 -2.14 33.67
N GLN A 254 12.58 -0.87 33.50
CA GLN A 254 12.60 0.07 34.62
C GLN A 254 11.20 0.14 35.18
N PHE A 255 10.99 -0.58 36.27
CA PHE A 255 9.85 -0.37 37.17
C PHE A 255 10.02 1.02 37.80
N THR A 256 9.20 1.98 37.41
CA THR A 256 9.09 3.24 38.16
C THR A 256 7.98 3.07 39.19
N THR A 257 8.33 2.75 40.44
CA THR A 257 7.42 2.90 41.57
C THR A 257 7.09 4.38 41.73
N ARG A 258 5.83 4.75 41.51
CA ARG A 258 5.35 6.08 41.86
C ARG A 258 4.94 6.03 43.33
N GLU A 259 5.81 6.46 44.24
CA GLU A 259 5.42 6.68 45.63
C GLU A 259 4.41 7.83 45.66
N LYS A 260 3.12 7.45 45.75
CA LYS A 260 2.08 8.34 46.23
C LYS A 260 1.88 8.01 47.69
N GLY A 261 2.02 9.02 48.55
CA GLY A 261 1.82 8.88 49.98
C GLY A 261 0.47 8.24 50.31
N SER A 262 0.53 7.38 51.34
CA SER A 262 -0.58 6.82 52.12
C SER A 262 -1.62 6.02 51.34
N GLU A 263 -1.27 4.78 50.98
CA GLU A 263 -2.01 3.52 51.12
C GLU A 263 -1.35 2.50 50.17
N ASP A 264 -0.79 1.43 50.73
CA ASP A 264 0.04 0.43 50.02
C ASP A 264 -0.74 -0.31 48.91
N LYS A 265 -0.79 0.28 47.72
CA LYS A 265 -0.97 -0.42 46.45
C LYS A 265 0.03 0.14 45.44
N ALA A 266 1.07 -0.63 45.15
CA ALA A 266 1.93 -0.35 44.01
C ALA A 266 1.06 -0.42 42.74
N GLU A 267 0.84 0.72 42.08
CA GLU A 267 0.25 0.75 40.73
C GLU A 267 1.32 0.30 39.73
N PHE A 268 1.18 -0.90 39.19
CA PHE A 268 2.07 -1.39 38.13
C PHE A 268 1.56 -0.86 36.80
N VAL A 269 2.42 -0.22 36.01
CA VAL A 269 2.06 0.30 34.69
C VAL A 269 2.79 -0.51 33.64
N CYS A 270 2.04 -1.01 32.65
CA CYS A 270 2.63 -1.72 31.52
C CYS A 270 3.49 -0.75 30.70
N SER A 271 4.76 -1.08 30.55
CA SER A 271 5.75 -0.29 29.79
C SER A 271 5.41 -0.16 28.30
N GLU A 272 4.69 -1.12 27.73
CA GLU A 272 4.33 -1.13 26.30
C GLU A 272 3.12 -0.26 25.98
N CYS A 273 2.15 -0.14 26.89
CA CYS A 273 0.91 0.60 26.62
C CYS A 273 0.58 1.70 27.63
N GLY A 274 1.42 1.91 28.65
CA GLY A 274 1.28 2.96 29.64
C GLY A 274 0.01 2.86 30.49
N ARG A 275 -0.58 1.66 30.61
CA ARG A 275 -1.80 1.42 31.38
C ARG A 275 -1.52 0.56 32.59
N ASP A 276 -2.34 0.75 33.61
CA ASP A 276 -2.28 -0.01 34.85
C ASP A 276 -2.50 -1.51 34.58
N VAL A 277 -1.69 -2.33 35.24
CA VAL A 277 -1.71 -3.79 35.19
C VAL A 277 -1.63 -4.33 36.63
N SER A 278 -2.16 -5.53 36.85
CA SER A 278 -2.01 -6.21 38.14
C SER A 278 -0.69 -6.95 38.20
N GLN A 279 -0.09 -7.05 39.40
CA GLN A 279 1.15 -7.82 39.62
C GLN A 279 0.98 -9.32 39.32
N GLU A 280 -0.24 -9.83 39.44
CA GLU A 280 -0.56 -11.25 39.25
C GLU A 280 -0.78 -11.62 37.77
N ASP A 281 -0.91 -10.63 36.88
CA ASP A 281 -1.13 -10.86 35.46
C ASP A 281 0.17 -11.33 34.81
N LYS A 282 0.21 -12.57 34.27
CA LYS A 282 1.34 -13.08 33.46
C LYS A 282 1.43 -12.45 32.06
N ALA A 283 0.41 -11.69 31.68
CA ALA A 283 0.38 -10.95 30.42
C ALA A 283 -0.51 -9.73 30.58
N CYS A 284 -0.10 -8.58 30.04
CA CYS A 284 -0.88 -7.36 30.11
C CYS A 284 -2.24 -7.57 29.41
N PRO A 285 -3.38 -7.40 30.11
CA PRO A 285 -4.70 -7.58 29.52
C PRO A 285 -5.01 -6.57 28.40
N HIS A 286 -4.26 -5.48 28.33
CA HIS A 286 -4.47 -4.43 27.34
C HIS A 286 -3.65 -4.62 26.06
N CYS A 287 -2.37 -5.00 26.16
CA CYS A 287 -1.49 -5.15 24.99
C CYS A 287 -1.06 -6.59 24.70
N GLY A 288 -1.30 -7.54 25.60
CA GLY A 288 -0.92 -8.94 25.46
C GLY A 288 0.58 -9.21 25.63
N ALA A 289 1.35 -8.21 26.05
CA ALA A 289 2.77 -8.38 26.39
C ALA A 289 2.88 -9.32 27.60
N LEU A 290 3.73 -10.36 27.49
CA LEU A 290 4.01 -11.26 28.61
C LEU A 290 4.70 -10.46 29.72
N ILE A 291 4.19 -10.61 30.94
CA ILE A 291 4.73 -10.01 32.16
C ILE A 291 5.52 -11.15 32.81
N GLU A 292 6.83 -11.16 32.59
CA GLU A 292 7.73 -12.02 33.36
C GLU A 292 8.08 -11.28 34.65
N GLY A 293 7.79 -11.91 35.79
CA GLY A 293 7.99 -11.36 37.13
C GLY A 293 9.45 -11.24 37.53
#